data_AF-A0A381W655-F1
#
_entry.id   AF-A0A381W655-F1
#
_cell.length_a   1.000
_cell.length_b   1.000
_cell.length_c   1.000
_cell.angle_alpha   90.00
_cell.angle_beta   90.00
_cell.angle_gamma   90.00
#
_symmetry.space_group_name_H-M   'P 1'
#
loop_
_entity.id
_entity.type
_entity.pdbx_description
1 polymer ?
#
loop_
_entity_poly.entity_id
_entity_poly.type
_entity_poly.pdbx_seq_one_letter_code
_entity_poly.pdbx_strand_id
1 'polypeptide(L)'
;MNIKSILILLLAWSYFTGCGGKKEQSAISAENKVTVSKDNSTSAEQGGYGFEAIAEKLGYQTYTFSEKDGNFFGDPNAVKGGTLHYIHSLFPRTMRIIGQNSSQMINARIIQALCYESL
;
A
#
# COMPACT_ATOMS: atom_id res chain seq x y z
N MET A 1 -16.27 -25.42 51.07
CA MET A 1 -16.75 -24.63 49.92
C MET A 1 -17.75 -25.49 49.16
N ASN A 2 -19.00 -25.03 49.00
CA ASN A 2 -20.05 -25.84 48.38
C ASN A 2 -19.73 -26.14 46.91
N ILE A 3 -20.08 -27.34 46.43
CA ILE A 3 -19.88 -27.76 45.02
C ILE A 3 -20.46 -26.75 44.03
N LYS A 4 -21.58 -26.11 44.37
CA LYS A 4 -22.18 -25.04 43.57
C LYS A 4 -21.29 -23.79 43.48
N SER A 5 -20.59 -23.42 44.56
CA SER A 5 -19.64 -22.31 44.55
C SER A 5 -18.39 -22.61 43.74
N ILE A 6 -17.93 -23.87 43.72
CA ILE A 6 -16.78 -24.30 42.91
C ILE A 6 -17.14 -24.24 41.41
N LEU A 7 -18.36 -24.66 41.06
CA LEU A 7 -18.84 -24.65 39.66
C LEU A 7 -18.97 -23.21 39.12
N ILE A 8 -19.47 -22.28 39.94
CA ILE A 8 -19.60 -20.86 39.57
C ILE A 8 -18.23 -20.21 39.37
N LEU A 9 -17.24 -20.56 40.19
CA LEU A 9 -15.88 -20.02 40.08
C LEU A 9 -15.16 -20.51 38.81
N LEU A 10 -15.37 -21.77 38.42
CA LEU A 10 -14.85 -22.33 37.16
C LEU A 10 -15.48 -21.67 35.93
N LEU A 11 -16.78 -21.40 35.95
CA LEU A 11 -17.48 -20.73 34.86
C LEU A 11 -17.06 -19.25 34.71
N ALA A 12 -16.70 -18.59 35.82
CA ALA A 12 -16.19 -17.21 35.79
C ALA A 12 -14.78 -17.13 35.17
N TRP A 13 -13.94 -18.15 35.36
CA TRP A 13 -12.58 -18.16 34.77
C TRP A 13 -12.56 -18.35 33.26
N SER A 14 -13.56 -19.01 32.67
CA SER A 14 -13.66 -19.14 31.20
C SER A 14 -13.95 -17.83 30.47
N TYR A 15 -14.37 -16.76 31.16
CA TYR A 15 -14.57 -15.45 30.56
C TYR A 15 -13.29 -14.61 30.43
N PHE A 16 -12.20 -15.00 31.11
CA PHE A 16 -10.94 -14.24 31.08
C PHE A 16 -9.94 -14.70 30.02
N THR A 17 -10.18 -15.84 29.36
CA THR A 17 -9.38 -16.27 28.20
C THR A 17 -9.97 -15.72 26.90
N GLY A 18 -10.22 -14.42 26.86
CA GLY A 18 -10.46 -13.69 25.62
C GLY A 18 -9.12 -13.51 24.90
N CYS A 19 -8.90 -14.30 23.84
CA CYS A 19 -7.73 -14.23 22.98
C CYS A 19 -7.68 -12.87 22.27
N GLY A 20 -7.07 -11.86 22.91
CA GLY A 20 -6.66 -10.61 22.32
C GLY A 20 -5.40 -10.81 21.48
N GLY A 21 -5.52 -11.53 20.38
CA GLY A 21 -4.42 -11.69 19.42
C GLY A 21 -4.11 -10.35 18.76
N LYS A 22 -2.99 -9.72 19.16
CA LYS A 22 -2.37 -8.69 18.35
C LYS A 22 -2.02 -9.32 17.00
N LYS A 23 -2.69 -8.88 15.94
CA LYS A 23 -2.28 -9.20 14.57
C LYS A 23 -0.95 -8.49 14.35
N GLU A 24 0.15 -9.21 14.47
CA GLU A 24 1.40 -8.78 13.84
C GLU A 24 1.11 -8.67 12.34
N GLN A 25 1.22 -7.46 11.81
CA GLN A 25 1.27 -7.25 10.37
C GLN A 25 2.54 -7.96 9.90
N SER A 26 2.35 -9.13 9.29
CA SER A 26 3.36 -9.77 8.49
C SER A 26 3.80 -8.77 7.43
N ALA A 27 4.96 -8.16 7.62
CA ALA A 27 5.62 -7.41 6.59
C ALA A 27 5.85 -8.39 5.43
N ILE A 28 5.13 -8.20 4.33
CA ILE A 28 5.42 -8.89 3.08
C ILE A 28 6.85 -8.47 2.71
N SER A 29 7.80 -9.37 2.93
CA SER A 29 9.17 -9.22 2.47
C SER A 29 9.09 -9.15 0.94
N ALA A 30 9.23 -7.94 0.40
CA ALA A 30 9.42 -7.74 -1.03
C ALA A 30 10.81 -8.26 -1.40
N GLU A 31 10.94 -9.58 -1.41
CA GLU A 31 12.18 -10.27 -1.74
C GLU A 31 12.17 -10.57 -3.24
N ASN A 32 12.44 -9.53 -4.01
CA ASN A 32 12.97 -9.64 -5.36
C ASN A 32 13.84 -8.40 -5.59
N LYS A 33 14.95 -8.31 -4.84
CA LYS A 33 15.99 -7.32 -5.14
C LYS A 33 16.67 -7.78 -6.43
N VAL A 34 16.13 -7.34 -7.56
CA VAL A 34 16.78 -7.53 -8.87
C VAL A 34 18.07 -6.72 -8.84
N THR A 35 19.19 -7.39 -8.60
CA THR A 35 20.51 -6.77 -8.65
C THR A 35 20.95 -6.72 -10.11
N VAL A 36 20.70 -5.59 -10.77
CA VAL A 36 21.22 -5.33 -12.12
C VAL A 36 22.68 -4.88 -11.98
N SER A 37 23.58 -5.44 -12.80
CA SER A 37 24.97 -5.00 -12.87
C SER A 37 25.05 -3.56 -13.36
N LYS A 38 25.83 -2.72 -12.69
CA LYS A 38 26.06 -1.33 -13.10
C LYS A 38 26.72 -1.30 -14.49
N ASP A 39 26.08 -0.67 -15.46
CA ASP A 39 26.70 -0.38 -16.75
C ASP A 39 27.83 0.64 -16.57
N ASN A 40 29.04 0.27 -16.97
CA ASN A 40 30.22 1.15 -16.96
C ASN A 40 30.74 1.44 -18.39
N SER A 41 30.04 0.96 -19.42
CA SER A 41 30.44 1.11 -20.83
C SER A 41 29.90 2.39 -21.44
N THR A 42 28.71 2.83 -21.03
CA THR A 42 28.11 4.09 -21.49
C THR A 42 28.68 5.28 -20.71
N SER A 43 29.24 6.27 -21.42
CA SER A 43 29.76 7.49 -20.79
C SER A 43 28.63 8.42 -20.35
N ALA A 44 28.93 9.36 -19.44
CA ALA A 44 27.94 10.33 -18.96
C ALA A 44 27.39 11.18 -20.11
N GLU A 45 28.22 11.56 -21.08
CA GLU A 45 27.83 12.36 -22.25
C GLU A 45 26.82 11.64 -23.15
N GLN A 46 26.75 10.31 -23.08
CA GLN A 46 25.80 9.47 -23.81
C GLN A 46 24.61 9.03 -22.95
N GLY A 47 24.41 9.63 -21.77
CA GLY A 47 23.31 9.29 -20.85
C GLY A 47 23.62 8.16 -19.86
N GLY A 48 24.89 7.78 -19.74
CA GLY A 48 25.36 6.85 -18.70
C GLY A 48 25.40 7.49 -17.30
N TYR A 49 25.88 6.74 -16.31
CA TYR A 49 25.98 7.23 -14.93
C TYR A 49 26.80 8.53 -14.83
N GLY A 50 26.24 9.53 -14.16
CA GLY A 50 26.84 10.86 -14.03
C GLY A 50 26.32 11.87 -15.04
N PHE A 51 25.43 11.46 -15.96
CA PHE A 51 24.73 12.36 -16.87
C PHE A 51 24.04 13.51 -16.12
N GLU A 52 23.45 13.24 -14.96
CA GLU A 52 22.73 14.23 -14.15
C GLU A 52 23.63 15.43 -13.78
N ALA A 53 24.94 15.22 -13.62
CA ALA A 53 25.90 16.27 -13.29
C ALA A 53 26.30 17.14 -14.50
N ILE A 54 26.09 16.66 -15.72
CA ILE A 54 26.44 17.37 -16.97
C ILE A 54 25.22 17.76 -17.81
N ALA A 55 24.03 17.27 -17.48
CA ALA A 55 22.80 17.47 -18.23
C ALA A 55 22.51 18.96 -18.47
N GLU A 56 22.65 19.80 -17.45
CA GLU A 56 22.45 21.25 -17.55
C GLU A 56 23.47 21.90 -18.51
N LYS A 57 24.75 21.48 -18.44
CA LYS A 57 25.81 21.96 -19.33
C LYS A 57 25.59 21.54 -20.79
N LEU A 58 24.96 20.39 -20.99
CA LEU A 58 24.55 19.88 -22.30
C LEU A 58 23.26 20.53 -22.81
N GLY A 59 22.62 21.41 -22.03
CA GLY A 59 21.40 22.12 -22.41
C GLY A 59 20.10 21.35 -22.15
N TYR A 60 20.16 20.21 -21.44
CA TYR A 60 18.96 19.51 -21.02
C TYR A 60 18.26 20.27 -19.89
N GLN A 61 16.95 20.38 -20.00
CA GLN A 61 16.08 20.94 -18.98
C GLN A 61 15.17 19.84 -18.45
N THR A 62 15.23 19.60 -17.14
CA THR A 62 14.33 18.67 -16.47
C THR A 62 13.38 19.46 -15.57
N TYR A 63 12.14 18.96 -15.48
CA TYR A 63 11.19 19.54 -14.55
C TYR A 63 11.69 19.33 -13.12
N THR A 64 11.77 20.41 -12.35
CA THR A 64 12.09 20.34 -10.92
C THR A 64 10.80 20.37 -10.13
N PHE A 65 10.55 19.32 -9.35
CA PHE A 65 9.38 19.22 -8.49
C PHE A 65 9.33 20.39 -7.50
N SER A 66 8.20 21.10 -7.51
CA SER A 66 7.84 22.11 -6.53
C SER A 66 6.98 21.50 -5.43
N GLU A 67 6.85 22.18 -4.29
CA GLU A 67 5.97 21.72 -3.21
C GLU A 67 4.50 21.55 -3.66
N LYS A 68 4.05 22.35 -4.63
CA LYS A 68 2.68 22.26 -5.16
C LYS A 68 2.42 20.93 -5.86
N ASP A 69 3.46 20.32 -6.42
CA ASP A 69 3.37 19.05 -7.13
C ASP A 69 3.08 17.89 -6.18
N GLY A 70 3.46 18.01 -4.91
CA GLY A 70 3.14 17.01 -3.88
C GLY A 70 1.63 16.75 -3.75
N ASN A 71 0.78 17.73 -4.06
CA ASN A 71 -0.68 17.56 -4.04
C ASN A 71 -1.20 16.68 -5.19
N PHE A 72 -0.46 16.57 -6.29
CA PHE A 72 -0.88 15.83 -7.49
C PHE A 72 -0.21 14.47 -7.60
N PHE A 73 1.07 14.39 -7.24
CA PHE A 73 1.89 13.19 -7.40
C PHE A 73 2.16 12.45 -6.08
N GLY A 74 1.85 13.07 -4.94
CA GLY A 74 2.24 12.60 -3.62
C GLY A 74 3.61 13.14 -3.19
N ASP A 75 3.86 13.11 -1.89
CA ASP A 75 5.14 13.55 -1.31
C ASP A 75 6.25 12.54 -1.66
N PRO A 76 7.39 12.98 -2.23
CA PRO A 76 8.52 12.09 -2.51
C PRO A 76 9.09 11.40 -1.25
N ASN A 77 8.83 11.95 -0.06
CA ASN A 77 9.22 11.38 1.23
C ASN A 77 8.12 10.52 1.88
N ALA A 78 7.07 10.16 1.14
CA ALA A 78 5.99 9.34 1.67
C ALA A 78 6.51 7.99 2.20
N VAL A 79 6.22 7.71 3.46
CA VAL A 79 6.56 6.44 4.12
C VAL A 79 5.43 5.43 3.96
N LYS A 80 5.77 4.14 3.85
CA LYS A 80 4.78 3.06 3.77
C LYS A 80 3.95 2.99 5.06
N GLY A 81 2.63 2.98 4.93
CA GLY A 81 1.69 2.84 6.05
C GLY A 81 0.62 3.93 6.07
N GLY A 82 -0.20 3.95 7.12
CA GLY A 82 -1.24 4.96 7.32
C GLY A 82 -2.66 4.48 6.98
N THR A 83 -3.61 5.42 6.94
CA THR A 83 -5.02 5.17 6.62
C THR A 83 -5.53 6.24 5.68
N LEU A 84 -6.14 5.82 4.58
CA LEU A 84 -6.76 6.72 3.61
C LEU A 84 -8.27 6.79 3.88
N HIS A 85 -8.77 7.99 4.14
CA HIS A 85 -10.20 8.23 4.28
C HIS A 85 -10.81 8.55 2.92
N TYR A 86 -11.56 7.60 2.38
CA TYR A 86 -12.21 7.75 1.09
C TYR A 86 -13.71 7.96 1.24
N ILE A 87 -14.22 9.05 0.67
CA ILE A 87 -15.64 9.40 0.66
C ILE A 87 -16.16 9.22 -0.76
N HIS A 88 -17.25 8.49 -0.90
CA HIS A 88 -17.95 8.32 -2.17
C HIS A 88 -19.44 8.57 -1.97
N SER A 89 -20.10 9.13 -2.98
CA SER A 89 -21.52 9.51 -2.91
C SER A 89 -22.46 8.30 -2.78
N LEU A 90 -22.03 7.14 -3.27
CA LEU A 90 -22.85 5.93 -3.34
C LEU A 90 -22.09 4.73 -2.79
N PHE A 91 -22.72 3.96 -1.91
CA PHE A 91 -22.18 2.68 -1.48
C PHE A 91 -22.34 1.63 -2.61
N PRO A 92 -21.32 0.79 -2.89
CA PRO A 92 -21.40 -0.21 -3.93
C PRO A 92 -22.52 -1.21 -3.64
N ARG A 93 -23.35 -1.51 -4.65
CA ARG A 93 -24.42 -2.53 -4.54
C ARG A 93 -23.87 -3.95 -4.58
N THR A 94 -22.63 -4.12 -5.01
CA THR A 94 -21.91 -5.38 -5.10
C THR A 94 -20.41 -5.09 -5.04
N MET A 95 -19.62 -6.03 -4.52
CA MET A 95 -18.16 -5.97 -4.57
C MET A 95 -17.59 -6.61 -5.84
N ARG A 96 -18.42 -7.26 -6.66
CA ARG A 96 -17.96 -7.87 -7.92
C ARG A 96 -17.65 -6.82 -8.98
N ILE A 97 -16.59 -7.05 -9.74
CA ILE A 97 -16.19 -6.19 -10.87
C ILE A 97 -16.91 -6.54 -12.18
N ILE A 98 -17.51 -7.72 -12.27
CA ILE A 98 -18.27 -8.19 -13.46
C ILE A 98 -19.60 -8.80 -13.00
N GLY A 99 -20.65 -8.57 -13.79
CA GLY A 99 -22.00 -9.11 -13.58
C GLY A 99 -23.04 -8.07 -13.18
N GLN A 100 -24.21 -8.53 -12.71
CA GLN A 100 -25.30 -7.64 -12.33
C GLN A 100 -24.86 -6.63 -11.25
N ASN A 101 -25.24 -5.37 -11.42
CA ASN A 101 -24.92 -4.25 -10.53
C ASN A 101 -23.44 -3.84 -10.44
N SER A 102 -22.55 -4.40 -11.27
CA SER A 102 -21.11 -4.07 -11.29
C SER A 102 -20.75 -2.83 -12.12
N SER A 103 -21.71 -2.19 -12.79
CA SER A 103 -21.47 -1.08 -13.71
C SER A 103 -21.13 0.26 -13.04
N GLN A 104 -21.02 0.31 -11.71
CA GLN A 104 -20.71 1.55 -11.00
C GLN A 104 -19.22 1.87 -11.08
N MET A 105 -18.88 3.17 -11.11
CA MET A 105 -17.49 3.63 -11.18
C MET A 105 -16.63 3.06 -10.04
N ILE A 106 -17.18 2.99 -8.82
CA ILE A 106 -16.47 2.44 -7.65
C ILE A 106 -16.06 0.98 -7.84
N ASN A 107 -16.85 0.18 -8.57
CA ASN A 107 -16.52 -1.20 -8.89
C ASN A 107 -15.28 -1.27 -9.80
N ALA A 108 -15.28 -0.51 -10.89
CA ALA A 108 -14.22 -0.58 -11.91
C ALA A 108 -12.93 0.16 -11.50
N ARG A 109 -13.00 1.23 -10.71
CA ARG A 109 -11.84 2.09 -10.43
C ARG A 109 -11.18 1.84 -9.09
N ILE A 110 -11.95 1.39 -8.10
CA ILE A 110 -11.48 1.29 -6.72
C ILE A 110 -11.48 -0.15 -6.27
N ILE A 111 -12.64 -0.81 -6.32
CA ILE A 111 -12.74 -2.20 -5.86
C ILE A 111 -11.87 -3.12 -6.73
N GLN A 112 -11.90 -2.94 -8.06
CA GLN A 112 -11.03 -3.68 -8.96
C GLN A 112 -9.55 -3.49 -8.63
N ALA A 113 -9.10 -2.25 -8.47
CA ALA A 113 -7.67 -1.93 -8.30
C ALA A 113 -7.13 -2.29 -6.92
N LEU A 114 -7.96 -2.23 -5.87
CA LEU A 114 -7.53 -2.43 -4.49
C LEU A 114 -7.82 -3.83 -3.94
N CYS A 115 -8.76 -4.57 -4.53
CA CYS A 115 -9.21 -5.85 -3.99
C CYS A 115 -8.99 -7.05 -4.92
N TYR A 116 -8.69 -6.81 -6.20
CA TYR A 116 -8.50 -7.87 -7.19
C TYR A 116 -7.16 -7.71 -7.90
N GLU A 117 -6.53 -8.84 -8.22
CA GLU A 117 -5.31 -8.91 -9.01
C GLU A 117 -5.56 -9.75 -10.28
N SER A 118 -4.81 -9.47 -11.34
CA SER A 118 -4.80 -10.34 -12.52
C SER A 118 -4.04 -11.63 -12.20
N LEU A 119 -4.34 -12.69 -12.96
CA LEU A 119 -3.58 -13.94 -12.93
C LEU A 119 -2.11 -13.75 -13.30
#